data_AF-A0A7V0T9R0-F1
#
_entry.id   AF-A0A7V0T9R0-F1
#
_cell.length_a   1.000
_cell.length_b   1.000
_cell.length_c   1.000
_cell.angle_alpha   90.00
_cell.angle_beta   90.00
_cell.angle_gamma   90.00
#
_symmetry.space_group_name_H-M   'P 1'
#
loop_
_entity.id
_entity.type
_entity.pdbx_description
1 polymer ?
#
loop_
_entity_poly.entity_id
_entity_poly.type
_entity_poly.pdbx_seq_one_letter_code
_entity_poly.pdbx_strand_id
1 'polypeptide(L)'
;MWWNLSHPIKAVETYGVSEFFHREFGNLSTSFNKAQFMPNIGIHTIGNGMKYVKLSEYYHYHGVKFPKIKAIGFTFSYHLMNEILENGTYDKVNVDPISDLYIFNPLGILLFSIPGFQKFWAETLHLSDWSLQPMFNPLTGTIENCGDQFMIRYFRGKKQNWALFSYYGVDNIFGFSLPVSWREGGNISIGAGACVNRLHESREEIARIMLPELDYEMGFFYDINQSLMSSLIITGPRYFNVRLNIYPGLIHFRNLQPSFYIAAGESDGFILGINLKRYASGLHYNFHR
;
A
#
# COMPACT_ATOMS: atom_id res chain seq x y z
N MET A 1 7.51 20.81 -0.06
CA MET A 1 6.79 20.18 -1.19
C MET A 1 6.54 21.08 -2.41
N TRP A 2 5.69 22.12 -2.34
CA TRP A 2 5.25 22.88 -3.54
C TRP A 2 6.39 23.47 -4.37
N TRP A 3 7.45 23.94 -3.71
CA TRP A 3 8.64 24.42 -4.41
C TRP A 3 9.30 23.32 -5.25
N ASN A 4 9.42 22.09 -4.72
CA ASN A 4 10.00 20.94 -5.43
C ASN A 4 9.17 20.61 -6.69
N LEU A 5 7.85 20.59 -6.57
CA LEU A 5 6.95 20.29 -7.69
C LEU A 5 6.93 21.41 -8.74
N SER A 6 7.00 22.67 -8.34
CA SER A 6 7.02 23.81 -9.27
C SER A 6 8.39 24.05 -9.92
N HIS A 7 9.47 23.57 -9.32
CA HIS A 7 10.85 23.74 -9.80
C HIS A 7 11.59 22.39 -9.86
N PRO A 8 11.07 21.37 -10.56
CA PRO A 8 11.56 20.00 -10.42
C PRO A 8 13.00 19.85 -10.92
N ILE A 9 13.37 20.55 -12.00
CA ILE A 9 14.74 20.54 -12.52
C ILE A 9 15.72 21.08 -11.48
N LYS A 10 15.43 22.26 -10.91
CA LYS A 10 16.30 22.89 -9.91
C LYS A 10 16.38 22.07 -8.63
N ALA A 11 15.27 21.44 -8.22
CA ALA A 11 15.25 20.54 -7.07
C ALA A 11 16.16 19.33 -7.30
N VAL A 12 16.07 18.67 -8.46
CA VAL A 12 16.92 17.52 -8.82
C VAL A 12 18.39 17.93 -8.97
N GLU A 13 18.69 19.09 -9.56
CA GLU A 13 20.05 19.62 -9.63
C GLU A 13 20.64 19.90 -8.25
N THR A 14 19.85 20.46 -7.34
CA THR A 14 20.26 20.75 -5.96
C THR A 14 20.46 19.47 -5.14
N TYR A 15 19.63 18.45 -5.38
CA TYR A 15 19.77 17.12 -4.78
C TYR A 15 20.99 16.36 -5.34
N GLY A 16 21.31 16.59 -6.61
CA GLY A 16 22.30 15.86 -7.38
C GLY A 16 21.62 14.89 -8.36
N VAL A 17 21.76 15.17 -9.66
CA VAL A 17 21.12 14.38 -10.74
C VAL A 17 21.50 12.90 -10.66
N SER A 18 22.78 12.59 -10.45
CA SER A 18 23.25 11.21 -10.33
C SER A 18 22.65 10.51 -9.12
N GLU A 19 22.56 11.19 -7.98
CA GLU A 19 22.02 10.63 -6.74
C GLU A 19 20.51 10.38 -6.87
N PHE A 20 19.79 11.30 -7.51
CA PHE A 20 18.37 11.15 -7.85
C PHE A 20 18.13 9.88 -8.67
N PHE A 21 18.83 9.68 -9.79
CA PHE A 21 18.63 8.48 -10.60
C PHE A 21 19.03 7.20 -9.86
N HIS A 22 20.13 7.25 -9.09
CA HIS A 22 20.63 6.09 -8.37
C HIS A 22 19.69 5.62 -7.26
N ARG A 23 18.99 6.54 -6.60
CA ARG A 23 18.05 6.23 -5.51
C ARG A 23 16.65 5.94 -5.99
N GLU A 24 16.14 6.76 -6.90
CA GLU A 24 14.73 6.72 -7.31
C GLU A 24 14.46 5.68 -8.40
N PHE A 25 15.42 5.44 -9.31
CA PHE A 25 15.23 4.58 -10.49
C PHE A 25 16.00 3.27 -10.42
N GLY A 26 17.01 3.20 -9.56
CA GLY A 26 17.64 1.94 -9.21
C GLY A 26 19.14 2.04 -8.98
N ASN A 27 19.54 1.24 -8.01
CA ASN A 27 20.88 0.76 -7.84
C ASN A 27 20.82 -0.78 -7.88
N LEU A 28 21.74 -1.44 -8.58
CA LEU A 28 21.91 -2.91 -8.51
C LEU A 28 22.42 -3.39 -7.14
N SER A 29 22.39 -2.53 -6.11
CA SER A 29 22.80 -2.86 -4.76
C SER A 29 21.73 -3.69 -4.06
N THR A 30 22.17 -4.79 -3.44
CA THR A 30 21.35 -5.64 -2.58
C THR A 30 21.12 -5.05 -1.19
N SER A 31 21.57 -3.81 -0.93
CA SER A 31 21.39 -3.15 0.36
C SER A 31 20.00 -2.53 0.45
N PHE A 32 19.21 -2.96 1.45
CA PHE A 32 17.86 -2.42 1.72
C PHE A 32 17.84 -0.90 1.91
N ASN A 33 18.92 -0.30 2.40
CA ASN A 33 19.04 1.15 2.58
C ASN A 33 19.12 1.92 1.25
N LYS A 34 19.25 1.21 0.12
CA LYS A 34 19.31 1.76 -1.24
C LYS A 34 18.14 1.25 -2.11
N ALA A 35 17.13 0.66 -1.49
CA ALA A 35 15.96 0.09 -2.16
C ALA A 35 14.77 1.07 -2.24
N GLN A 36 15.02 2.38 -2.17
CA GLN A 36 13.98 3.43 -2.24
C GLN A 36 13.15 3.35 -3.54
N PHE A 37 13.76 2.90 -4.64
CA PHE A 37 13.05 2.64 -5.90
C PHE A 37 11.98 1.52 -5.82
N MET A 38 12.05 0.60 -4.84
CA MET A 38 11.14 -0.54 -4.77
C MET A 38 9.69 -0.11 -4.48
N PRO A 39 9.40 0.74 -3.48
CA PRO A 39 8.11 1.40 -3.32
C PRO A 39 7.65 2.16 -4.58
N ASN A 40 8.52 2.90 -5.25
CA ASN A 40 8.18 3.67 -6.45
C ASN A 40 7.66 2.78 -7.60
N ILE A 41 8.31 1.63 -7.81
CA ILE A 41 7.86 0.65 -8.79
C ILE A 41 6.60 -0.07 -8.29
N GLY A 42 6.61 -0.60 -7.07
CA GLY A 42 5.51 -1.41 -6.53
C GLY A 42 4.22 -0.63 -6.34
N ILE A 43 4.29 0.48 -5.60
CA ILE A 43 3.13 1.30 -5.22
C ILE A 43 2.79 2.30 -6.33
N HIS A 44 3.72 3.18 -6.70
CA HIS A 44 3.42 4.32 -7.58
C HIS A 44 3.28 3.92 -9.06
N THR A 45 3.93 2.83 -9.50
CA THR A 45 3.73 2.32 -10.87
C THR A 45 2.66 1.24 -10.91
N ILE A 46 2.88 0.12 -10.21
CA ILE A 46 2.00 -1.04 -10.31
C ILE A 46 0.69 -0.84 -9.55
N GLY A 47 0.78 -0.43 -8.29
CA GLY A 47 -0.39 -0.18 -7.43
C GLY A 47 -1.31 0.92 -7.97
N ASN A 48 -0.76 2.09 -8.27
CA ASN A 48 -1.51 3.22 -8.84
C ASN A 48 -2.10 2.87 -10.21
N GLY A 49 -1.35 2.21 -11.09
CA GLY A 49 -1.87 1.77 -12.39
C GLY A 49 -3.07 0.84 -12.26
N MET A 50 -3.03 -0.10 -11.29
CA MET A 50 -4.17 -0.96 -10.97
C MET A 50 -5.36 -0.18 -10.40
N LYS A 51 -5.12 0.78 -9.48
CA LYS A 51 -6.17 1.66 -8.93
C LYS A 51 -6.84 2.51 -10.00
N TYR A 52 -6.06 3.08 -10.93
CA TYR A 52 -6.56 3.83 -12.08
C TYR A 52 -7.53 2.98 -12.91
N VAL A 53 -7.14 1.74 -13.26
CA VAL A 53 -8.00 0.83 -14.02
C VAL A 53 -9.28 0.52 -13.26
N LYS A 54 -9.18 0.11 -11.99
CA LYS A 54 -10.34 -0.17 -11.13
C LYS A 54 -11.31 1.00 -11.08
N LEU A 55 -10.81 2.21 -10.88
CA LEU A 55 -11.63 3.40 -10.77
C LEU A 55 -12.25 3.79 -12.12
N SER A 56 -11.49 3.65 -13.20
CA SER A 56 -12.01 3.86 -14.56
C SER A 56 -13.13 2.88 -14.89
N GLU A 57 -12.96 1.59 -14.57
CA GLU A 57 -13.98 0.56 -14.78
C GLU A 57 -15.22 0.81 -13.90
N TYR A 58 -15.02 1.18 -12.64
CA TYR A 58 -16.11 1.57 -11.74
C TYR A 58 -16.90 2.77 -12.27
N TYR A 59 -16.22 3.82 -12.71
CA TYR A 59 -16.85 5.00 -13.29
C TYR A 59 -17.57 4.68 -14.61
N HIS A 60 -16.98 3.82 -15.45
CA HIS A 60 -17.63 3.38 -16.68
C HIS A 60 -18.92 2.61 -16.38
N TYR A 61 -18.87 1.65 -15.45
CA TYR A 61 -20.02 0.85 -15.03
C TYR A 61 -21.17 1.72 -14.50
N HIS A 62 -20.86 2.80 -13.77
CA HIS A 62 -21.86 3.74 -13.24
C HIS A 62 -22.26 4.85 -14.21
N GLY A 63 -21.88 4.78 -15.49
CA GLY A 63 -22.27 5.77 -16.50
C GLY A 63 -21.66 7.15 -16.31
N VAL A 64 -20.55 7.25 -15.58
CA VAL A 64 -19.88 8.52 -15.33
C VAL A 64 -19.20 9.01 -16.62
N LYS A 65 -19.49 10.25 -17.04
CA LYS A 65 -18.85 10.87 -18.21
C LYS A 65 -17.33 10.93 -18.05
N PHE A 66 -16.59 10.59 -19.12
CA PHE A 66 -15.13 10.57 -19.20
C PHE A 66 -14.47 9.75 -18.06
N PRO A 67 -14.77 8.45 -17.95
CA PRO A 67 -14.37 7.64 -16.78
C PRO A 67 -12.86 7.60 -16.56
N LYS A 68 -12.07 7.48 -17.64
CA LYS A 68 -10.60 7.49 -17.56
C LYS A 68 -10.03 8.82 -17.05
N ILE A 69 -10.54 9.95 -17.55
CA ILE A 69 -10.06 11.29 -17.14
C ILE A 69 -10.36 11.51 -15.65
N LYS A 70 -11.55 11.14 -15.19
CA LYS A 70 -11.90 11.24 -13.77
C LYS A 70 -11.09 10.30 -12.91
N ALA A 71 -10.81 9.09 -13.38
CA ALA A 71 -9.93 8.17 -12.68
C ALA A 71 -8.52 8.75 -12.51
N ILE A 72 -7.93 9.30 -13.58
CA ILE A 72 -6.63 9.99 -13.54
C ILE A 72 -6.66 11.15 -12.53
N GLY A 73 -7.67 12.01 -12.61
CA GLY A 73 -7.79 13.16 -11.71
C GLY A 73 -7.90 12.74 -10.23
N PHE A 74 -8.66 11.69 -9.94
CA PHE A 74 -8.82 11.17 -8.59
C PHE A 74 -7.54 10.49 -8.08
N THR A 75 -6.91 9.61 -8.87
CA THR A 75 -5.68 8.94 -8.44
C THR A 75 -4.53 9.93 -8.26
N PHE A 76 -4.40 10.92 -9.15
CA PHE A 76 -3.44 12.01 -8.98
C PHE A 76 -3.69 12.81 -7.69
N SER A 77 -4.94 13.17 -7.42
CA SER A 77 -5.30 13.92 -6.20
C SER A 77 -5.01 13.11 -4.93
N TYR A 78 -5.27 11.81 -4.97
CA TYR A 78 -4.95 10.88 -3.88
C TYR A 78 -3.44 10.84 -3.60
N HIS A 79 -2.63 10.59 -4.63
CA HIS A 79 -1.18 10.54 -4.44
C HIS A 79 -0.59 11.89 -4.03
N LEU A 80 -1.06 13.00 -4.60
CA LEU A 80 -0.65 14.34 -4.16
C LEU A 80 -0.96 14.57 -2.68
N MET A 81 -2.11 14.09 -2.19
CA MET A 81 -2.44 14.19 -0.76
C MET A 81 -1.50 13.34 0.10
N ASN A 82 -1.15 12.13 -0.34
CA ASN A 82 -0.17 11.30 0.34
C ASN A 82 1.20 12.02 0.41
N GLU A 83 1.68 12.58 -0.70
CA GLU A 83 2.94 13.37 -0.72
C GLU A 83 2.90 14.56 0.25
N ILE A 84 1.76 15.25 0.36
CA ILE A 84 1.59 16.35 1.32
C ILE A 84 1.74 15.84 2.75
N LEU A 85 1.10 14.71 3.07
CA LEU A 85 1.14 14.10 4.39
C LEU A 85 2.53 13.58 4.75
N GLU A 86 3.21 12.92 3.81
CA GLU A 86 4.55 12.34 4.00
C GLU A 86 5.66 13.41 4.03
N ASN A 87 5.51 14.49 3.25
CA ASN A 87 6.40 15.64 3.33
C ASN A 87 6.23 16.37 4.68
N GLY A 88 5.02 16.43 5.23
CA GLY A 88 4.73 17.15 6.47
C GLY A 88 5.21 18.61 6.41
N THR A 89 5.88 19.07 7.45
CA THR A 89 6.42 20.43 7.57
C THR A 89 7.80 20.62 6.91
N TYR A 90 8.32 19.62 6.19
CA TYR A 90 9.64 19.70 5.59
C TYR A 90 9.70 20.75 4.47
N ASP A 91 10.62 21.71 4.60
CA ASP A 91 10.70 22.93 3.79
C ASP A 91 11.92 23.00 2.86
N LYS A 92 12.83 22.03 2.92
CA LYS A 92 14.00 21.93 2.03
C LYS A 92 13.73 21.07 0.79
N VAL A 93 14.78 20.77 0.03
CA VAL A 93 14.72 19.95 -1.18
C VAL A 93 14.33 18.52 -0.84
N ASN A 94 13.26 18.06 -1.49
CA ASN A 94 12.78 16.70 -1.46
C ASN A 94 12.37 16.29 -2.88
N VAL A 95 13.06 15.30 -3.44
CA VAL A 95 12.88 14.84 -4.83
C VAL A 95 11.89 13.68 -4.95
N ASP A 96 11.52 13.06 -3.84
CA ASP A 96 10.61 11.91 -3.76
C ASP A 96 9.22 12.22 -4.38
N PRO A 97 8.55 13.35 -4.05
CA PRO A 97 7.32 13.75 -4.74
C PRO A 97 7.47 13.97 -6.25
N ILE A 98 8.70 14.26 -6.73
CA ILE A 98 8.97 14.48 -8.16
C ILE A 98 9.02 13.14 -8.88
N SER A 99 9.73 12.14 -8.35
CA SER A 99 9.76 10.79 -8.90
C SER A 99 8.34 10.23 -8.98
N ASP A 100 7.58 10.37 -7.89
CA ASP A 100 6.26 9.77 -7.79
C ASP A 100 5.22 10.42 -8.68
N LEU A 101 5.05 11.74 -8.58
CA LEU A 101 3.98 12.43 -9.29
C LEU A 101 4.27 12.64 -10.77
N TYR A 102 5.53 12.82 -11.17
CA TYR A 102 5.88 13.13 -12.56
C TYR A 102 6.39 11.95 -13.35
N ILE A 103 6.80 10.86 -12.71
CA ILE A 103 7.40 9.73 -13.41
C ILE A 103 6.63 8.44 -13.16
N PHE A 104 6.62 7.92 -11.92
CA PHE A 104 6.07 6.60 -11.64
C PHE A 104 4.54 6.54 -11.75
N ASN A 105 3.81 7.53 -11.23
CA ASN A 105 2.35 7.57 -11.34
C ASN A 105 1.88 7.66 -12.81
N PRO A 106 2.39 8.60 -13.64
CA PRO A 106 2.08 8.62 -15.07
C PRO A 106 2.48 7.34 -15.80
N LEU A 107 3.65 6.77 -15.48
CA LEU A 107 4.12 5.52 -16.08
C LEU A 107 3.16 4.37 -15.76
N GLY A 108 2.69 4.26 -14.52
CA GLY A 108 1.70 3.28 -14.10
C GLY A 108 0.41 3.38 -14.92
N ILE A 109 -0.14 4.59 -15.06
CA ILE A 109 -1.34 4.86 -15.87
C ILE A 109 -1.13 4.48 -17.34
N LEU A 110 0.03 4.81 -17.91
CA LEU A 110 0.37 4.47 -19.30
C LEU A 110 0.47 2.96 -19.51
N LEU A 111 1.23 2.26 -18.66
CA LEU A 111 1.41 0.81 -18.75
C LEU A 111 0.09 0.07 -18.56
N PHE A 112 -0.71 0.43 -17.56
CA PHE A 112 -2.02 -0.21 -17.33
C PHE A 112 -3.10 0.19 -18.35
N SER A 113 -2.84 1.20 -19.19
CA SER A 113 -3.67 1.47 -20.36
C SER A 113 -3.40 0.52 -21.53
N ILE A 114 -2.33 -0.31 -21.46
CA ILE A 114 -2.01 -1.35 -22.43
C ILE A 114 -2.72 -2.65 -22.05
N PRO A 115 -3.64 -3.20 -22.86
CA PRO A 115 -4.44 -4.37 -22.49
C PRO A 115 -3.62 -5.61 -22.13
N GLY A 116 -2.49 -5.84 -22.81
CA GLY A 116 -1.60 -6.98 -22.51
C GLY A 116 -0.97 -6.88 -21.13
N PHE A 117 -0.57 -5.67 -20.72
CA PHE A 117 0.00 -5.42 -19.39
C PHE A 117 -1.07 -5.61 -18.31
N GLN A 118 -2.25 -5.02 -18.49
CA GLN A 118 -3.38 -5.19 -17.57
C GLN A 118 -3.74 -6.67 -17.38
N LYS A 119 -3.88 -7.43 -18.48
CA LYS A 119 -4.19 -8.87 -18.44
C LYS A 119 -3.11 -9.68 -17.74
N PHE A 120 -1.84 -9.36 -17.96
CA PHE A 120 -0.74 -10.05 -17.26
C PHE A 120 -0.88 -9.90 -15.74
N TRP A 121 -1.08 -8.69 -15.24
CA TRP A 121 -1.23 -8.46 -13.79
C TRP A 121 -2.54 -9.03 -13.24
N ALA A 122 -3.66 -8.95 -13.97
CA ALA A 122 -4.95 -9.43 -13.50
C ALA A 122 -5.08 -10.97 -13.56
N GLU A 123 -4.60 -11.61 -14.63
CA GLU A 123 -4.85 -13.02 -14.92
C GLU A 123 -3.63 -13.92 -14.68
N THR A 124 -2.39 -13.39 -14.74
CA THR A 124 -1.18 -14.19 -14.47
C THR A 124 -0.69 -14.02 -13.04
N LEU A 125 -0.61 -12.78 -12.58
CA LEU A 125 -0.12 -12.45 -11.24
C LEU A 125 -1.23 -12.18 -10.22
N HIS A 126 -2.49 -12.21 -10.64
CA HIS A 126 -3.66 -12.05 -9.76
C HIS A 126 -3.52 -10.85 -8.80
N LEU A 127 -3.08 -9.72 -9.34
CA LEU A 127 -2.83 -8.49 -8.59
C LEU A 127 -4.13 -7.98 -7.97
N SER A 128 -4.11 -7.75 -6.65
CA SER A 128 -5.25 -7.26 -5.88
C SER A 128 -4.86 -6.17 -4.89
N ASP A 129 -5.84 -5.32 -4.57
CA ASP A 129 -5.71 -4.24 -3.59
C ASP A 129 -6.20 -4.78 -2.24
N TRP A 130 -5.26 -4.88 -1.31
CA TRP A 130 -5.46 -5.38 0.06
C TRP A 130 -5.09 -4.28 1.08
N SER A 131 -5.33 -3.02 0.71
CA SER A 131 -5.08 -1.86 1.56
C SER A 131 -5.72 -2.01 2.95
N LEU A 132 -5.10 -1.37 3.93
CA LEU A 132 -5.59 -1.39 5.32
C LEU A 132 -6.89 -0.60 5.45
N GLN A 133 -7.58 -0.74 6.58
CA GLN A 133 -8.84 -0.07 6.84
C GLN A 133 -8.60 1.21 7.66
N PRO A 134 -8.71 2.42 7.08
CA PRO A 134 -8.45 3.64 7.82
C PRO A 134 -9.42 3.78 9.00
N MET A 135 -8.86 4.02 10.19
CA MET A 135 -9.59 4.20 11.44
C MET A 135 -9.29 5.58 11.99
N PHE A 136 -10.33 6.37 12.26
CA PHE A 136 -10.17 7.67 12.90
C PHE A 136 -10.20 7.52 14.43
N ASN A 137 -9.19 8.11 15.08
CA ASN A 137 -9.11 8.25 16.52
C ASN A 137 -9.71 9.59 16.96
N PRO A 138 -10.89 9.61 17.60
CA PRO A 138 -11.50 10.87 18.02
C PRO A 138 -10.78 11.54 19.20
N LEU A 139 -9.92 10.83 19.94
CA LEU A 139 -9.21 11.40 21.09
C LEU A 139 -7.95 12.16 20.67
N THR A 140 -7.21 11.61 19.72
CA THR A 140 -5.94 12.18 19.24
C THR A 140 -6.09 12.93 17.92
N GLY A 141 -7.22 12.76 17.21
CA GLY A 141 -7.43 13.29 15.87
C GLY A 141 -6.59 12.61 14.79
N THR A 142 -5.99 11.45 15.07
CA THR A 142 -5.16 10.70 14.13
C THR A 142 -6.00 9.77 13.24
N ILE A 143 -5.47 9.47 12.06
CA ILE A 143 -5.95 8.35 11.24
C ILE A 143 -4.91 7.25 11.37
N GLU A 144 -5.36 6.07 11.77
CA GLU A 144 -4.53 4.89 12.03
C GLU A 144 -4.99 3.73 11.14
N ASN A 145 -4.17 2.68 11.03
CA ASN A 145 -4.44 1.53 10.17
C ASN A 145 -4.76 1.93 8.72
N CYS A 146 -4.12 2.97 8.21
CA CYS A 146 -4.14 3.38 6.82
C CYS A 146 -2.81 3.00 6.16
N GLY A 147 -2.87 2.48 4.95
CA GLY A 147 -1.68 2.09 4.20
C GLY A 147 -2.05 1.34 2.94
N ASP A 148 -1.35 1.70 1.86
CA ASP A 148 -1.48 1.01 0.59
C ASP A 148 -0.78 -0.33 0.65
N GLN A 149 -1.55 -1.36 0.32
CA GLN A 149 -1.07 -2.73 0.36
C GLN A 149 -1.65 -3.49 -0.82
N PHE A 150 -0.79 -4.25 -1.46
CA PHE A 150 -1.11 -4.99 -2.66
C PHE A 150 -0.72 -6.44 -2.48
N MET A 151 -1.45 -7.30 -3.18
CA MET A 151 -1.21 -8.72 -3.19
C MET A 151 -0.99 -9.17 -4.62
N ILE A 152 0.05 -9.97 -4.84
CA ILE A 152 0.20 -10.77 -6.05
C ILE A 152 0.24 -12.24 -5.69
N ARG A 153 -0.36 -13.04 -6.56
CA ARG A 153 -0.43 -14.48 -6.46
C ARG A 153 -0.09 -15.11 -7.80
N TYR A 154 0.97 -15.90 -7.82
CA TYR A 154 1.41 -16.62 -9.01
C TYR A 154 1.19 -18.12 -8.88
N PHE A 155 0.30 -18.66 -9.71
CA PHE A 155 0.07 -20.09 -9.83
C PHE A 155 1.02 -20.67 -10.90
N ARG A 156 1.86 -21.64 -10.54
CA ARG A 156 2.73 -22.30 -11.52
C ARG A 156 1.94 -23.35 -12.31
N GLY A 157 1.09 -22.86 -13.22
CA GLY A 157 0.25 -23.65 -14.13
C GLY A 157 -1.16 -23.96 -13.59
N LYS A 158 -2.08 -24.31 -14.50
CA LYS A 158 -3.53 -24.41 -14.24
C LYS A 158 -3.96 -25.53 -13.27
N LYS A 159 -3.06 -26.47 -12.92
CA LYS A 159 -3.38 -27.65 -12.09
C LYS A 159 -2.86 -27.55 -10.66
N GLN A 160 -2.20 -26.46 -10.29
CA GLN A 160 -1.64 -26.34 -8.95
C GLN A 160 -2.68 -25.84 -7.95
N ASN A 161 -2.72 -26.50 -6.80
CA ASN A 161 -3.55 -26.12 -5.66
C ASN A 161 -2.75 -25.26 -4.67
N TRP A 162 -1.74 -24.55 -5.14
CA TRP A 162 -0.98 -23.59 -4.35
C TRP A 162 -0.39 -22.52 -5.26
N ALA A 163 -0.10 -21.36 -4.69
CA ALA A 163 0.53 -20.26 -5.40
C ALA A 163 1.63 -19.63 -4.56
N LEU A 164 2.64 -19.08 -5.24
CA LEU A 164 3.53 -18.10 -4.63
C LEU A 164 2.74 -16.84 -4.35
N PHE A 165 2.98 -16.25 -3.19
CA PHE A 165 2.25 -15.10 -2.68
C PHE A 165 3.24 -14.03 -2.26
N SER A 166 2.93 -12.79 -2.60
CA SER A 166 3.59 -11.61 -2.07
C SER A 166 2.55 -10.57 -1.69
N TYR A 167 2.67 -10.10 -0.46
CA TYR A 167 2.00 -8.92 0.07
C TYR A 167 3.05 -7.82 0.14
N TYR A 168 2.81 -6.68 -0.50
CA TYR A 168 3.78 -5.60 -0.59
C TYR A 168 3.10 -4.23 -0.49
N GLY A 169 3.85 -3.26 0.02
CA GLY A 169 3.38 -1.93 0.33
C GLY A 169 4.13 -1.41 1.55
N VAL A 170 3.40 -1.08 2.62
CA VAL A 170 3.99 -0.77 3.94
C VAL A 170 4.63 -2.00 4.59
N ASP A 171 4.07 -3.17 4.31
CA ASP A 171 4.50 -4.49 4.79
C ASP A 171 4.97 -5.28 3.56
N ASN A 172 5.99 -6.12 3.71
CA ASN A 172 6.55 -6.91 2.62
C ASN A 172 6.69 -8.37 3.05
N ILE A 173 5.64 -9.16 2.81
CA ILE A 173 5.53 -10.57 3.20
C ILE A 173 5.55 -11.46 1.96
N PHE A 174 6.40 -12.47 1.97
CA PHE A 174 6.46 -13.50 0.94
C PHE A 174 6.10 -14.86 1.51
N GLY A 175 5.41 -15.67 0.72
CA GLY A 175 5.02 -17.00 1.15
C GLY A 175 4.15 -17.73 0.15
N PHE A 176 3.16 -18.45 0.68
CA PHE A 176 2.32 -19.35 -0.10
C PHE A 176 0.84 -19.08 0.16
N SER A 177 0.05 -19.31 -0.88
CA SER A 177 -1.41 -19.27 -0.81
C SER A 177 -1.99 -20.62 -1.18
N LEU A 178 -2.96 -21.09 -0.41
CA LEU A 178 -3.64 -22.37 -0.57
C LEU A 178 -5.16 -22.15 -0.67
N PRO A 179 -5.85 -22.78 -1.64
CA PRO A 179 -7.30 -22.76 -1.69
C PRO A 179 -7.87 -23.58 -0.54
N VAL A 180 -9.03 -23.15 -0.03
CA VAL A 180 -9.73 -23.86 1.04
C VAL A 180 -10.94 -24.60 0.51
N SER A 181 -11.20 -25.81 1.02
CA SER A 181 -12.28 -26.67 0.52
C SER A 181 -13.67 -26.28 1.03
N TRP A 182 -13.75 -25.59 2.17
CA TRP A 182 -15.02 -25.24 2.83
C TRP A 182 -15.67 -23.96 2.30
N ARG A 183 -15.02 -23.24 1.38
CA ARG A 183 -15.56 -22.01 0.78
C ARG A 183 -15.06 -21.85 -0.65
N GLU A 184 -15.98 -21.86 -1.59
CA GLU A 184 -15.67 -21.58 -2.99
C GLU A 184 -14.98 -20.22 -3.15
N GLY A 185 -13.91 -20.18 -3.95
CA GLY A 185 -13.09 -18.98 -4.14
C GLY A 185 -12.26 -18.57 -2.92
N GLY A 186 -12.33 -19.32 -1.81
CA GLY A 186 -11.60 -19.03 -0.58
C GLY A 186 -10.13 -19.46 -0.67
N ASN A 187 -9.24 -18.63 -0.12
CA ASN A 187 -7.82 -18.95 0.01
C ASN A 187 -7.28 -18.52 1.37
N ILE A 188 -6.31 -19.26 1.89
CA ILE A 188 -5.46 -18.87 3.02
C ILE A 188 -4.05 -18.61 2.49
N SER A 189 -3.50 -17.45 2.81
CA SER A 189 -2.09 -17.12 2.55
C SER A 189 -1.32 -17.00 3.85
N ILE A 190 -0.10 -17.54 3.88
CA ILE A 190 0.81 -17.43 5.01
C ILE A 190 2.19 -17.07 4.49
N GLY A 191 2.87 -16.16 5.17
CA GLY A 191 4.24 -15.81 4.82
C GLY A 191 5.00 -15.14 5.95
N ALA A 192 6.26 -14.85 5.67
CA ALA A 192 7.14 -14.06 6.53
C ALA A 192 7.85 -13.00 5.68
N GLY A 193 8.33 -11.96 6.34
CA GLY A 193 8.82 -10.78 5.65
C GLY A 193 9.44 -9.74 6.56
N ALA A 194 9.45 -8.50 6.08
CA ALA A 194 9.93 -7.35 6.82
C ALA A 194 9.05 -6.13 6.58
N CYS A 195 8.84 -5.35 7.62
CA CYS A 195 8.13 -4.08 7.55
C CYS A 195 9.08 -2.93 7.90
N VAL A 196 8.78 -1.73 7.41
CA VAL A 196 9.45 -0.51 7.87
C VAL A 196 8.80 -0.09 9.18
N ASN A 197 9.53 -0.19 10.29
CA ASN A 197 9.00 0.15 11.60
C ASN A 197 9.19 1.64 11.91
N ARG A 198 10.36 2.20 11.53
CA ARG A 198 10.65 3.62 11.66
C ARG A 198 11.39 4.12 10.43
N LEU A 199 11.23 5.39 10.12
CA LEU A 199 12.08 6.10 9.19
C LEU A 199 12.92 7.11 9.97
N HIS A 200 14.24 7.06 9.83
CA HIS A 200 15.14 8.05 10.39
C HIS A 200 15.63 8.98 9.31
N GLU A 201 15.59 10.28 9.58
CA GLU A 201 16.14 11.29 8.70
C GLU A 201 17.67 11.31 8.87
N SER A 202 18.39 10.87 7.83
CA SER A 202 19.81 11.17 7.69
C SER A 202 19.93 12.58 7.16
N ARG A 203 20.29 13.52 8.03
CA ARG A 203 20.42 14.94 7.69
C ARG A 203 21.71 15.18 6.91
N GLU A 204 21.59 15.39 5.61
CA GLU A 204 22.51 16.27 4.89
C GLU A 204 21.88 17.67 4.84
N GLU A 205 22.68 18.74 4.92
CA GLU A 205 22.18 20.11 5.13
C GLU A 205 21.20 20.59 4.04
N ILE A 206 21.24 19.96 2.87
CA ILE A 206 20.59 20.44 1.63
C ILE A 206 19.42 19.56 1.19
N ALA A 207 19.35 18.29 1.63
CA ALA A 207 18.39 17.30 1.12
C ALA A 207 17.92 16.30 2.18
N ARG A 208 16.68 15.81 2.03
CA ARG A 208 16.11 14.77 2.91
C ARG A 208 16.58 13.41 2.45
N ILE A 209 17.11 12.60 3.36
CA ILE A 209 17.33 11.18 3.12
C ILE A 209 16.63 10.40 4.24
N MET A 210 15.59 9.65 3.91
CA MET A 210 14.91 8.77 4.87
C MET A 210 15.53 7.37 4.82
N LEU A 211 16.04 6.89 5.96
CA LEU A 211 16.57 5.55 6.13
C LEU A 211 15.57 4.68 6.90
N PRO A 212 15.13 3.54 6.34
CA PRO A 212 14.21 2.66 7.03
C PRO A 212 14.92 1.82 8.10
N GLU A 213 14.34 1.78 9.29
CA GLU A 213 14.56 0.73 10.27
C GLU A 213 13.57 -0.40 10.04
N LEU A 214 14.11 -1.55 9.65
CA LEU A 214 13.31 -2.75 9.39
C LEU A 214 13.08 -3.55 10.67
N ASP A 215 11.93 -4.19 10.73
CA ASP A 215 11.62 -5.29 11.66
C ASP A 215 11.12 -6.50 10.86
N TYR A 216 11.06 -7.67 11.48
CA TYR A 216 10.49 -8.85 10.82
C TYR A 216 8.98 -8.91 11.02
N GLU A 217 8.32 -9.62 10.13
CA GLU A 217 6.89 -9.86 10.23
C GLU A 217 6.48 -11.25 9.76
N MET A 218 5.37 -11.74 10.31
CA MET A 218 4.65 -12.91 9.86
C MET A 218 3.21 -12.53 9.58
N GLY A 219 2.66 -13.03 8.47
CA GLY A 219 1.32 -12.68 8.02
C GLY A 219 0.48 -13.92 7.75
N PHE A 220 -0.78 -13.87 8.18
CA PHE A 220 -1.83 -14.84 7.89
C PHE A 220 -3.00 -14.10 7.27
N PHE A 221 -3.45 -14.54 6.10
CA PHE A 221 -4.48 -13.86 5.34
C PHE A 221 -5.55 -14.85 4.91
N TYR A 222 -6.79 -14.39 4.88
CA TYR A 222 -7.91 -15.11 4.31
C TYR A 222 -8.62 -14.21 3.30
N ASP A 223 -8.79 -14.67 2.07
CA ASP A 223 -9.51 -13.97 1.02
C ASP A 223 -10.56 -14.85 0.34
N ILE A 224 -11.56 -14.19 -0.26
CA ILE A 224 -12.57 -14.83 -1.11
C ILE A 224 -12.58 -14.09 -2.43
N ASN A 225 -12.34 -14.82 -3.53
CA ASN A 225 -12.27 -14.23 -4.88
C ASN A 225 -11.30 -13.04 -4.94
N GLN A 226 -10.13 -13.18 -4.29
CA GLN A 226 -9.09 -12.15 -4.20
C GLN A 226 -9.45 -10.90 -3.38
N SER A 227 -10.65 -10.86 -2.77
CA SER A 227 -11.01 -9.81 -1.81
C SER A 227 -10.59 -10.22 -0.40
N LEU A 228 -9.71 -9.45 0.23
CA LEU A 228 -9.21 -9.72 1.58
C LEU A 228 -10.36 -9.68 2.59
N MET A 229 -10.56 -10.78 3.32
CA MET A 229 -11.61 -10.92 4.33
C MET A 229 -11.06 -10.77 5.75
N SER A 230 -9.84 -11.24 6.00
CA SER A 230 -9.14 -10.98 7.24
C SER A 230 -7.63 -11.09 7.08
N SER A 231 -6.89 -10.32 7.87
CA SER A 231 -5.43 -10.42 7.98
C SER A 231 -5.00 -10.37 9.45
N LEU A 232 -4.02 -11.19 9.80
CA LEU A 232 -3.30 -11.16 11.07
C LEU A 232 -1.82 -10.97 10.74
N ILE A 233 -1.24 -9.87 11.18
CA ILE A 233 0.18 -9.56 11.02
C ILE A 233 0.80 -9.45 12.41
N ILE A 234 1.92 -10.14 12.59
CA ILE A 234 2.72 -10.12 13.81
C ILE A 234 4.08 -9.53 13.42
N THR A 235 4.46 -8.44 14.07
CA THR A 235 5.73 -7.73 13.86
C THR A 235 6.64 -7.92 15.07
N GLY A 236 7.95 -8.03 14.84
CA GLY A 236 8.97 -8.13 15.87
C GLY A 236 10.31 -8.64 15.32
N PRO A 237 11.35 -8.83 16.16
CA PRO A 237 11.30 -8.77 17.62
C PRO A 237 11.62 -7.39 18.21
N ARG A 238 11.93 -6.36 17.40
CA ARG A 238 12.33 -5.06 17.97
C ARG A 238 11.16 -4.36 18.64
N TYR A 239 9.99 -4.41 18.01
CA TYR A 239 8.75 -3.93 18.61
C TYR A 239 7.65 -4.95 18.35
N PHE A 240 7.36 -5.74 19.39
CA PHE A 240 6.31 -6.75 19.28
C PHE A 240 4.95 -6.10 19.14
N ASN A 241 4.31 -6.32 18.01
CA ASN A 241 2.95 -5.89 17.73
C ASN A 241 2.18 -6.97 16.99
N VAL A 242 0.88 -7.03 17.27
CA VAL A 242 -0.07 -7.88 16.61
C VAL A 242 -1.19 -7.02 16.06
N ARG A 243 -1.50 -7.18 14.78
CA ARG A 243 -2.57 -6.46 14.09
C ARG A 243 -3.51 -7.45 13.43
N LEU A 244 -4.78 -7.41 13.81
CA LEU A 244 -5.87 -8.17 13.22
C LEU A 244 -6.83 -7.21 12.51
N ASN A 245 -7.06 -7.44 11.22
CA ASN A 245 -8.12 -6.80 10.45
C ASN A 245 -9.14 -7.85 10.04
N ILE A 246 -10.42 -7.55 10.24
CA ILE A 246 -11.56 -8.30 9.71
C ILE A 246 -12.31 -7.36 8.79
N TYR A 247 -12.47 -7.69 7.52
CA TYR A 247 -13.05 -6.82 6.49
C TYR A 247 -14.55 -7.05 6.31
N PRO A 248 -15.29 -6.05 5.76
CA PRO A 248 -16.72 -6.19 5.55
C PRO A 248 -17.02 -7.35 4.59
N GLY A 249 -18.04 -8.15 4.92
CA GLY A 249 -18.43 -9.32 4.15
C GLY A 249 -17.97 -10.66 4.74
N LEU A 250 -17.10 -10.66 5.75
CA LEU A 250 -16.85 -11.86 6.54
C LEU A 250 -17.98 -12.11 7.54
N ILE A 251 -18.35 -11.07 8.29
CA ILE A 251 -19.41 -11.11 9.31
C ILE A 251 -20.67 -10.45 8.73
N HIS A 252 -21.80 -11.14 8.87
CA HIS A 252 -23.11 -10.66 8.43
C HIS A 252 -24.07 -10.65 9.61
N PHE A 253 -24.64 -9.48 9.91
CA PHE A 253 -25.70 -9.34 10.90
C PHE A 253 -26.85 -8.53 10.30
N ARG A 254 -27.90 -9.22 9.86
CA ARG A 254 -29.01 -8.63 9.09
C ARG A 254 -28.45 -7.86 7.87
N ASN A 255 -28.73 -6.57 7.78
CA ASN A 255 -28.27 -5.69 6.70
C ASN A 255 -26.91 -5.03 6.98
N LEU A 256 -26.24 -5.40 8.09
CA LEU A 256 -24.96 -4.86 8.49
C LEU A 256 -23.84 -5.84 8.14
N GLN A 257 -22.76 -5.27 7.59
CA GLN A 257 -21.49 -5.95 7.32
C GLN A 257 -20.39 -5.18 8.06
N PRO A 258 -20.22 -5.44 9.37
CA PRO A 258 -19.18 -4.78 10.15
C PRO A 258 -17.80 -5.30 9.78
N SER A 259 -16.81 -4.46 10.03
CA SER A 259 -15.40 -4.78 10.02
C SER A 259 -14.76 -4.35 11.33
N PHE A 260 -13.69 -5.02 11.70
CA PHE A 260 -13.00 -4.82 12.97
C PHE A 260 -11.52 -4.65 12.73
N TYR A 261 -10.92 -3.76 13.52
CA TYR A 261 -9.48 -3.61 13.63
C TYR A 261 -9.11 -3.82 15.09
N ILE A 262 -8.17 -4.71 15.34
CA ILE A 262 -7.64 -4.95 16.68
C ILE A 262 -6.13 -4.87 16.56
N ALA A 263 -5.50 -4.05 17.40
CA ALA A 263 -4.05 -4.04 17.53
C ALA A 263 -3.65 -4.17 18.99
N ALA A 264 -2.56 -4.89 19.23
CA ALA A 264 -2.01 -5.12 20.55
C ALA A 264 -0.48 -5.16 20.47
N GLY A 265 0.22 -4.34 21.25
CA GLY A 265 1.68 -4.42 21.33
C GLY A 265 2.37 -3.17 21.89
N GLU A 266 3.69 -3.16 21.79
CA GLU A 266 4.55 -2.16 22.41
C GLU A 266 4.41 -0.76 21.80
N SER A 267 4.16 -0.65 20.49
CA SER A 267 3.98 0.67 19.85
C SER A 267 2.55 1.20 19.95
N ASP A 268 1.59 0.27 19.86
CA ASP A 268 0.19 0.60 19.63
C ASP A 268 -0.63 0.59 20.92
N GLY A 269 -0.14 -0.09 21.97
CA GLY A 269 -0.95 -0.38 23.15
C GLY A 269 -2.02 -1.40 22.80
N PHE A 270 -3.25 -1.22 23.29
CA PHE A 270 -4.40 -2.05 22.91
C PHE A 270 -5.42 -1.16 22.21
N ILE A 271 -5.78 -1.52 20.98
CA ILE A 271 -6.66 -0.75 20.11
C ILE A 271 -7.81 -1.64 19.65
N LEU A 272 -9.02 -1.09 19.70
CA LEU A 272 -10.21 -1.70 19.12
C LEU A 272 -10.91 -0.70 18.20
N GLY A 273 -11.11 -1.09 16.95
CA GLY A 273 -11.78 -0.33 15.91
C GLY A 273 -12.92 -1.08 15.26
N ILE A 274 -13.92 -0.32 14.81
CA ILE A 274 -15.07 -0.81 14.08
C ILE A 274 -15.35 0.09 12.88
N ASN A 275 -15.67 -0.53 11.74
CA ASN A 275 -16.20 0.16 10.58
C ASN A 275 -17.42 -0.62 10.04
N LEU A 276 -18.24 0.04 9.23
CA LEU A 276 -19.32 -0.59 8.47
C LEU A 276 -19.05 -0.35 7.00
N LYS A 277 -19.34 -1.33 6.14
CA LYS A 277 -19.18 -1.25 4.67
C LYS A 277 -19.68 0.05 4.02
N ARG A 278 -20.69 0.70 4.61
CA ARG A 278 -21.29 1.92 4.09
C ARG A 278 -20.41 3.16 4.25
N TYR A 279 -19.41 3.12 5.13
CA TYR A 279 -18.55 4.26 5.44
C TYR A 279 -17.12 4.00 4.96
N ALA A 280 -16.47 5.06 4.48
CA ALA A 280 -15.11 5.02 3.95
C ALA A 280 -14.05 4.84 5.05
N SER A 281 -14.37 5.22 6.30
CA SER A 281 -13.49 5.09 7.45
C SER A 281 -14.26 4.63 8.69
N GLY A 282 -13.56 3.91 9.56
CA GLY A 282 -14.08 3.48 10.85
C GLY A 282 -13.72 4.40 12.00
N LEU A 283 -14.22 4.05 13.18
CA LEU A 283 -13.82 4.64 14.45
C LEU A 283 -13.05 3.62 15.26
N HIS A 284 -12.07 4.08 16.02
CA HIS A 284 -11.40 3.22 16.99
C HIS A 284 -11.07 3.93 18.29
N TYR A 285 -10.71 3.13 19.29
CA TYR A 285 -10.33 3.58 20.62
C TYR A 285 -9.04 2.87 21.05
N ASN A 286 -8.10 3.65 21.58
CA ASN A 286 -6.87 3.16 22.17
C ASN A 286 -7.00 3.20 23.70
N PHE A 287 -6.81 2.07 24.37
CA PHE A 287 -6.99 1.95 25.82
C PHE A 287 -5.76 2.41 26.63
N HIS A 288 -4.65 2.75 25.97
CA HIS A 288 -3.36 3.02 26.60
C HIS A 288 -2.69 4.33 26.15
N ARG A 289 -3.42 5.24 25.47
CA ARG A 289 -2.96 6.61 25.16
C ARG A 289 -3.96 7.66 25.63
#